data_AF-A0A937XT24-F1
#
_entry.id   AF-A0A937XT24-F1
#
_cell.length_a   1.000
_cell.length_b   1.000
_cell.length_c   1.000
_cell.angle_alpha   90.00
_cell.angle_beta   90.00
_cell.angle_gamma   90.00
#
_symmetry.space_group_name_H-M   'P 1'
#
loop_
_entity.id
_entity.type
_entity.pdbx_description
1 polymer ?
#
loop_
_entity_poly.entity_id
_entity_poly.type
_entity_poly.pdbx_seq_one_letter_code
_entity_poly.pdbx_strand_id
1 'polypeptide(L)'
;MAVASPPSRTPTEIKLHSKSRRMEVRFADGSCFDLSFEFLRVHSPSAEVRGHGPGQEVLQTGKRDVDIVELEPVGTYGVQPRFSDGHASGIFSWEYLYGLGRDKDRLWQAYLDKLAAAGASRDGGAPPRPDEGSC
;
A
#
# COMPACT_ATOMS: atom_id res chain seq x y z
N MET A 1 13.11 -30.90 -18.45
CA MET A 1 12.15 -29.78 -18.35
C MET A 1 12.75 -28.79 -17.37
N ALA A 2 13.13 -27.59 -17.81
CA ALA A 2 13.66 -26.58 -16.90
C ALA A 2 12.50 -26.09 -16.03
N VAL A 3 12.55 -26.39 -14.72
CA VAL A 3 11.70 -25.70 -13.75
C VAL A 3 12.10 -24.24 -13.84
N ALA A 4 11.23 -23.41 -14.40
CA ALA A 4 11.40 -21.97 -14.32
C ALA A 4 11.36 -21.63 -12.83
N SER A 5 12.53 -21.39 -12.22
CA SER A 5 12.60 -20.73 -10.92
C SER A 5 11.68 -19.51 -11.02
N PRO A 6 10.72 -19.32 -10.09
CA PRO A 6 9.87 -18.15 -10.15
C PRO A 6 10.79 -16.92 -10.21
N PRO A 7 10.51 -15.93 -11.08
CA PRO A 7 11.32 -14.73 -11.14
C PRO A 7 11.42 -14.22 -9.72
N SER A 8 12.65 -14.07 -9.20
CA SER A 8 12.91 -13.62 -7.85
C SER A 8 12.31 -12.23 -7.71
N ARG A 9 11.06 -12.15 -7.24
CA ARG A 9 10.35 -10.88 -6.99
C ARG A 9 10.91 -10.21 -5.74
N THR A 10 12.19 -10.41 -5.45
CA THR A 10 12.88 -9.79 -4.33
C THR A 10 13.16 -8.33 -4.70
N PRO A 11 12.79 -7.38 -3.85
CA PRO A 11 13.21 -6.00 -4.05
C PRO A 11 14.72 -5.87 -3.89
N THR A 12 15.33 -5.15 -4.81
CA THR A 12 16.73 -4.74 -4.72
C THR A 12 16.90 -3.49 -3.88
N GLU A 13 15.90 -2.61 -3.87
CA GLU A 13 15.95 -1.37 -3.10
C GLU A 13 14.54 -0.95 -2.67
N ILE A 14 14.41 -0.50 -1.42
CA ILE A 14 13.17 0.05 -0.87
C ILE A 14 13.51 1.40 -0.27
N LYS A 15 12.84 2.45 -0.73
CA LYS A 15 12.98 3.82 -0.22
C LYS A 15 11.66 4.30 0.35
N LEU A 16 11.71 4.77 1.58
CA LEU A 16 10.58 5.40 2.25
C LEU A 16 10.74 6.91 2.18
N HIS A 17 9.79 7.56 1.51
CA HIS A 17 9.69 9.01 1.45
C HIS A 17 8.65 9.47 2.45
N SER A 18 9.01 9.58 3.73
CA SER A 18 8.11 10.07 4.80
C SER A 18 7.53 11.46 4.48
N LYS A 19 8.35 12.40 3.99
CA LYS A 19 7.88 13.73 3.55
C LYS A 19 6.79 13.69 2.48
N SER A 20 6.82 12.70 1.60
CA SER A 20 5.85 12.55 0.50
C SER A 20 4.86 11.40 0.73
N ARG A 21 4.95 10.71 1.87
CA ARG A 21 4.16 9.52 2.25
C ARG A 21 4.08 8.45 1.18
N ARG A 22 5.22 8.20 0.53
CA ARG A 22 5.35 7.25 -0.57
C ARG A 22 6.49 6.28 -0.30
N MET A 23 6.24 5.01 -0.57
CA MET A 23 7.24 3.95 -0.61
C MET A 23 7.59 3.67 -2.07
N GLU A 24 8.84 3.88 -2.44
CA GLU A 24 9.39 3.41 -3.70
C GLU A 24 9.99 2.02 -3.47
N VAL A 25 9.55 1.03 -4.23
CA VAL A 25 10.11 -0.31 -4.23
C VAL A 25 10.63 -0.65 -5.62
N ARG A 26 11.91 -1.02 -5.68
CA ARG A 26 12.59 -1.47 -6.90
C ARG A 26 12.82 -2.97 -6.80
N PHE A 27 12.38 -3.69 -7.82
CA PHE A 27 12.54 -5.12 -7.94
C PHE A 27 13.77 -5.47 -8.78
N ALA A 28 14.35 -6.66 -8.53
CA ALA A 28 15.50 -7.17 -9.28
C ALA A 28 15.26 -7.28 -10.81
N ASP A 29 13.99 -7.38 -11.21
CA ASP A 29 13.52 -7.35 -12.59
C ASP A 29 13.69 -5.98 -13.28
N GLY A 30 13.99 -4.91 -12.52
CA GLY A 30 14.04 -3.52 -12.99
C GLY A 30 12.70 -2.80 -12.87
N SER A 31 11.63 -3.52 -12.54
CA SER A 31 10.32 -2.96 -12.21
C SER A 31 10.41 -2.05 -10.97
N CYS A 32 9.93 -0.81 -11.09
CA CYS A 32 9.87 0.16 -10.02
C CYS A 32 8.42 0.55 -9.74
N PHE A 33 7.99 0.49 -8.49
CA PHE A 33 6.63 0.85 -8.10
C PHE A 33 6.64 1.87 -6.99
N ASP A 34 5.81 2.89 -7.14
CA ASP A 34 5.52 3.88 -6.11
C ASP A 34 4.18 3.55 -5.44
N LEU A 35 4.22 3.27 -4.14
CA LEU A 35 3.05 2.94 -3.33
C LEU A 35 2.88 3.96 -2.23
N SER A 36 1.74 4.66 -2.19
CA SER A 36 1.44 5.59 -1.10
C SER A 36 1.26 4.83 0.21
N PHE A 37 1.61 5.45 1.34
CA PHE A 37 1.43 4.83 2.66
C PHE A 37 -0.04 4.54 2.97
N GLU A 38 -0.95 5.41 2.50
CA GLU A 38 -2.39 5.15 2.59
C GLU A 38 -2.78 3.87 1.84
N PHE A 39 -2.24 3.67 0.64
CA PHE A 39 -2.54 2.52 -0.20
C PHE A 39 -2.05 1.23 0.47
N LEU A 40 -0.83 1.25 0.99
CA LEU A 40 -0.30 0.12 1.76
C LEU A 40 -1.15 -0.15 2.99
N ARG A 41 -1.56 0.88 3.73
CA ARG A 41 -2.35 0.69 4.95
C ARG A 41 -3.74 0.13 4.68
N VAL A 42 -4.43 0.60 3.63
CA VAL A 42 -5.77 0.11 3.27
C VAL A 42 -5.74 -1.29 2.66
N HIS A 43 -4.66 -1.63 1.95
CA HIS A 43 -4.44 -2.97 1.38
C HIS A 43 -3.55 -3.87 2.25
N SER A 44 -3.32 -3.50 3.51
CA SER A 44 -2.51 -4.28 4.44
C SER A 44 -3.26 -5.56 4.84
N PRO A 45 -2.73 -6.76 4.51
CA PRO A 45 -3.31 -8.00 4.98
C PRO A 45 -2.93 -8.13 6.46
N SER A 46 -3.79 -7.66 7.37
CA SER A 46 -3.60 -7.95 8.79
C SER A 46 -3.55 -9.48 8.95
N ALA A 47 -2.46 -10.01 9.49
CA ALA A 47 -2.19 -11.45 9.61
C ALA A 47 -3.29 -12.24 10.38
N GLU A 48 -4.25 -11.54 10.99
CA GLU A 48 -5.42 -12.09 11.69
C GLU A 48 -6.62 -12.38 10.76
N VAL A 49 -6.61 -11.92 9.51
CA VAL A 49 -7.75 -12.09 8.57
C VAL A 49 -7.47 -13.19 7.55
N ARG A 50 -7.21 -14.42 8.02
CA ARG A 50 -7.33 -15.62 7.17
C ARG A 50 -8.79 -16.10 7.02
N GLY A 51 -9.76 -15.39 7.60
CA GLY A 51 -11.12 -15.88 7.79
C GLY A 51 -12.28 -15.09 7.18
N HIS A 52 -12.06 -13.93 6.54
CA HIS A 52 -13.19 -13.17 5.97
C HIS A 52 -13.03 -12.94 4.46
N GLY A 53 -14.06 -13.37 3.74
CA GLY A 53 -14.14 -13.30 2.28
C GLY A 53 -14.15 -11.88 1.71
N PRO A 54 -14.14 -11.76 0.37
CA PRO A 54 -14.17 -10.46 -0.31
C PRO A 54 -15.40 -9.65 0.16
N GLY A 55 -15.17 -8.47 0.74
CA GLY A 55 -16.25 -7.57 1.21
C GLY A 55 -16.21 -7.18 2.68
N GLN A 56 -15.33 -7.76 3.50
CA GLN A 56 -15.18 -7.41 4.93
C GLN A 56 -13.86 -6.69 5.23
N GLU A 57 -13.28 -6.06 4.21
CA GLU A 57 -12.20 -5.10 4.37
C GLU A 57 -12.77 -3.88 5.08
N VAL A 58 -12.39 -3.65 6.34
CA VAL A 58 -12.77 -2.42 7.05
C VAL A 58 -12.20 -1.25 6.27
N LEU A 59 -13.07 -0.49 5.61
CA LEU A 59 -12.68 0.67 4.81
C LEU A 59 -11.92 1.65 5.72
N GLN A 60 -10.62 1.75 5.53
CA GLN A 60 -9.77 2.63 6.32
C GLN A 60 -9.85 4.04 5.73
N THR A 61 -10.66 4.91 6.34
CA THR A 61 -10.92 6.28 5.86
C THR A 61 -10.24 7.30 6.76
N GLY A 62 -9.90 8.48 6.24
CA GLY A 62 -9.23 9.53 7.03
C GLY A 62 -7.80 9.19 7.48
N LYS A 63 -7.18 8.16 6.90
CA LYS A 63 -5.79 7.73 7.20
C LYS A 63 -4.78 8.25 6.17
N ARG A 64 -5.11 9.32 5.42
CA ARG A 64 -4.17 9.96 4.47
C ARG A 64 -2.88 10.47 5.13
N ASP A 65 -2.93 10.72 6.44
CA ASP A 65 -1.76 11.14 7.24
C ASP A 65 -0.96 9.97 7.82
N VAL A 66 -1.30 8.73 7.49
CA VAL A 66 -0.55 7.58 8.01
C VAL A 66 0.88 7.61 7.50
N ASP A 67 1.84 7.55 8.42
CA ASP A 67 3.26 7.46 8.11
C ASP A 67 3.79 6.04 8.37
N ILE A 68 4.76 5.60 7.57
CA ILE A 68 5.53 4.37 7.85
C ILE A 68 6.76 4.79 8.63
N VAL A 69 6.73 4.52 9.93
CA VAL A 69 7.80 4.86 10.87
C VAL A 69 9.02 3.97 10.62
N GLU A 70 8.78 2.69 10.35
CA GLU A 70 9.84 1.69 10.20
C GLU A 70 9.37 0.55 9.29
N LEU A 71 10.31 -0.20 8.72
CA LEU A 71 9.99 -1.31 7.84
C LEU A 71 10.92 -2.47 8.17
N GLU A 72 10.38 -3.43 8.92
CA GLU A 72 11.16 -4.56 9.42
C GLU A 72 11.16 -5.71 8.40
N PRO A 73 12.33 -6.26 8.03
CA PRO A 73 12.38 -7.42 7.17
C PRO A 73 11.89 -8.68 7.92
N VAL A 74 10.92 -9.38 7.34
CA VAL A 74 10.40 -10.63 7.89
C VAL A 74 11.00 -11.81 7.14
N GLY A 75 12.07 -12.37 7.70
CA GLY A 75 12.82 -13.46 7.08
C GLY A 75 13.37 -13.03 5.72
N THR A 76 13.12 -13.83 4.69
CA THR A 76 13.57 -13.58 3.30
C THR A 76 12.43 -13.40 2.31
N TYR A 77 11.18 -13.40 2.76
CA TYR A 77 9.99 -13.47 1.89
C TYR A 77 9.13 -12.21 1.91
N GLY A 78 9.39 -11.27 2.81
CA GLY A 78 8.61 -10.04 2.92
C GLY A 78 9.11 -9.06 3.96
N VAL A 79 8.32 -8.03 4.16
CA VAL A 79 8.57 -6.92 5.09
C VAL A 79 7.32 -6.56 5.87
N GLN A 80 7.51 -6.04 7.06
CA GLN A 80 6.49 -5.59 7.99
C GLN A 80 6.65 -4.08 8.20
N PRO A 81 5.87 -3.25 7.47
CA PRO A 81 5.84 -1.82 7.70
C PRO A 81 5.12 -1.52 9.01
N ARG A 82 5.78 -0.72 9.85
CA ARG A 82 5.26 -0.16 11.09
C ARG A 82 4.66 1.20 10.80
N PHE A 83 3.34 1.31 10.91
CA PHE A 83 2.61 2.55 10.71
C PHE A 83 2.55 3.38 11.99
N SER A 84 2.55 4.72 11.86
CA SER A 84 2.51 5.64 13.00
C SER A 84 1.18 5.61 13.75
N ASP A 85 0.14 5.05 13.13
CA ASP A 85 -1.17 4.82 13.73
C ASP A 85 -1.17 3.70 14.80
N GLY A 86 0.00 3.11 15.08
CA GLY A 86 0.15 1.98 16.00
C GLY A 86 -0.09 0.61 15.34
N HIS A 87 -0.37 0.58 14.03
CA HIS A 87 -0.53 -0.67 13.29
C HIS A 87 0.83 -1.19 12.83
N ALA A 88 1.17 -2.42 13.22
CA ALA A 88 2.42 -3.05 12.81
C ALA A 88 2.27 -4.52 12.39
N SER A 89 1.09 -5.13 12.45
CA SER A 89 0.93 -6.59 12.26
C SER A 89 0.78 -7.05 10.81
N GLY A 90 0.87 -6.16 9.82
CA GLY A 90 0.73 -6.50 8.41
C GLY A 90 2.05 -6.95 7.80
N ILE A 91 2.10 -8.18 7.27
CA ILE A 91 3.28 -8.70 6.56
C ILE A 91 3.04 -8.60 5.07
N PHE A 92 3.90 -7.86 4.37
CA PHE A 92 3.88 -7.68 2.94
C PHE A 92 4.93 -8.59 2.32
N SER A 93 4.47 -9.73 1.79
CA SER A 93 5.34 -10.59 1.00
C SER A 93 5.77 -9.90 -0.28
N TRP A 94 6.95 -10.24 -0.81
CA TRP A 94 7.46 -9.61 -2.03
C TRP A 94 6.55 -9.81 -3.24
N GLU A 95 5.99 -11.01 -3.37
CA GLU A 95 4.98 -11.37 -4.37
C GLU A 95 3.76 -10.44 -4.28
N TYR A 96 3.33 -10.13 -3.05
CA TYR A 96 2.17 -9.30 -2.78
C TYR A 96 2.46 -7.84 -3.09
N LEU A 97 3.63 -7.31 -2.70
CA LEU A 97 4.04 -5.94 -3.07
C LEU A 97 4.13 -5.75 -4.59
N TYR A 98 4.64 -6.76 -5.30
CA TYR A 98 4.70 -6.72 -6.76
C TYR A 98 3.30 -6.70 -7.37
N GLY A 99 2.38 -7.53 -6.89
CA GLY A 99 0.98 -7.53 -7.31
C GLY A 99 0.28 -6.19 -7.00
N LEU A 100 0.49 -5.65 -5.81
CA LEU A 100 -0.03 -4.35 -5.40
C LEU A 100 0.48 -3.21 -6.30
N GLY A 101 1.76 -3.23 -6.68
CA GLY A 101 2.33 -2.27 -7.61
C GLY A 101 1.77 -2.39 -9.02
N ARG A 102 1.65 -3.63 -9.52
CA ARG A 102 1.12 -3.93 -10.86
C ARG A 102 -0.35 -3.56 -11.00
N ASP A 103 -1.18 -3.94 -10.04
CA ASP A 103 -2.62 -3.70 -10.03
C ASP A 103 -2.99 -2.42 -9.25
N LYS A 104 -2.00 -1.56 -8.95
CA LYS A 104 -2.17 -0.33 -8.16
C LYS A 104 -3.34 0.50 -8.65
N ASP A 105 -3.34 0.81 -9.95
CA ASP A 105 -4.36 1.66 -10.57
C ASP A 105 -5.77 1.07 -10.42
N ARG A 106 -5.91 -0.23 -10.71
CA ARG A 106 -7.17 -0.96 -10.59
C ARG A 106 -7.67 -1.03 -9.15
N LEU A 107 -6.80 -1.40 -8.21
CA LEU A 107 -7.11 -1.50 -6.78
C LEU A 107 -7.46 -0.12 -6.20
N TRP A 108 -6.72 0.90 -6.62
CA TRP A 108 -6.95 2.28 -6.22
C TRP A 108 -8.30 2.78 -6.71
N GLN A 109 -8.65 2.52 -7.97
CA GLN A 109 -9.95 2.87 -8.53
C GLN A 109 -11.09 2.18 -7.76
N ALA A 110 -10.93 0.89 -7.43
CA ALA A 110 -11.90 0.15 -6.63
C ALA A 110 -12.03 0.71 -5.19
N TYR A 111 -10.93 1.17 -4.59
CA TYR A 111 -10.96 1.85 -3.30
C TYR A 111 -11.69 3.19 -3.37
N LEU A 112 -11.46 3.99 -4.41
CA LEU A 112 -12.17 5.25 -4.64
C LEU A 112 -13.68 5.02 -4.84
N ASP A 113 -14.06 3.97 -5.56
CA ASP A 113 -15.46 3.58 -5.73
C ASP A 113 -16.11 3.19 -4.40
N LYS A 114 -15.43 2.37 -3.59
CA LYS A 114 -15.87 2.03 -2.22
C LYS A 114 -16.02 3.27 -1.34
N LEU A 115 -15.08 4.21 -1.39
CA LEU A 115 -15.16 5.49 -0.68
C LEU A 115 -16.39 6.29 -1.10
N ALA A 116 -16.63 6.42 -2.41
CA ALA A 116 -17.77 7.12 -2.96
C ALA A 116 -19.10 6.46 -2.57
N ALA A 117 -19.18 5.13 -2.65
CA ALA A 117 -20.35 4.35 -2.24
C ALA A 117 -20.64 4.45 -0.73
N ALA A 118 -19.59 4.52 0.09
CA ALA A 118 -19.70 4.71 1.53
C ALA A 118 -19.91 6.18 1.95
N GLY A 119 -19.83 7.14 1.00
CA GLY A 119 -19.85 8.57 1.31
C GLY A 119 -18.67 9.04 2.17
N ALA A 120 -17.57 8.28 2.17
CA ALA A 120 -16.42 8.55 3.01
C ALA A 120 -15.31 9.27 2.24
N SER A 121 -14.46 10.01 2.97
CA SER A 121 -13.36 10.76 2.38
C SER A 121 -12.00 10.16 2.71
N ARG A 122 -11.11 10.18 1.72
CA ARG A 122 -9.67 9.91 1.93
C ARG A 122 -9.05 10.93 2.89
N ASP A 123 -9.51 12.17 2.81
CA ASP A 123 -9.00 13.29 3.59
C ASP A 123 -9.67 13.35 4.96
N GLY A 124 -8.87 13.26 6.02
CA GLY A 124 -9.34 13.36 7.40
C GLY A 124 -9.65 14.79 7.86
N GLY A 125 -9.40 15.80 7.03
CA GLY A 125 -9.69 17.19 7.40
C GLY A 125 -8.79 18.21 6.72
N ALA A 126 -8.98 18.44 5.43
CA ALA A 126 -8.83 19.70 4.75
C ALA A 126 -9.62 19.63 3.43
N PRO A 127 -10.58 20.54 3.19
CA PRO A 127 -11.16 20.66 1.85
C PRO A 127 -10.04 20.94 0.84
N PRO A 128 -10.18 20.50 -0.42
CA PRO A 128 -9.30 21.01 -1.45
C PRO A 128 -9.43 22.54 -1.41
N ARG A 129 -8.34 23.25 -1.09
CA ARG A 129 -8.28 24.64 -1.54
C ARG A 129 -8.40 24.56 -3.06
N PRO A 130 -9.40 25.19 -3.69
CA PRO A 130 -9.37 25.33 -5.13
C PRO A 130 -8.09 26.11 -5.44
N ASP A 131 -7.15 25.45 -6.10
CA ASP A 131 -6.04 26.17 -6.72
C ASP A 131 -6.62 26.97 -7.88
N GLU A 132 -6.38 28.27 -7.77
CA GLU A 132 -6.98 29.37 -8.50
C GLU A 132 -6.43 29.46 -9.93
N GLY A 133 -7.30 29.72 -10.91
CA GLY A 133 -6.92 29.77 -12.32
C GLY A 133 -7.81 30.66 -13.18
N SER A 134 -7.67 31.98 -13.00
CA SER A 134 -7.77 33.09 -13.96
C SER A 134 -8.60 32.93 -15.26
N CYS A 135 -9.59 33.80 -15.43
CA CYS A 135 -9.65 34.74 -16.56
C CYS A 135 -10.38 36.02 -16.15
#